data_AF-A0A4Q9FQW2-F1
#
_entry.id   AF-A0A4Q9FQW2-F1
#
_cell.length_a   1.000
_cell.length_b   1.000
_cell.length_c   1.000
_cell.angle_alpha   90.00
_cell.angle_beta   90.00
_cell.angle_gamma   90.00
#
_symmetry.space_group_name_H-M   'P 1'
#
loop_
_entity.id
_entity.type
_entity.pdbx_description
1 polymer ?
#
loop_
_entity_poly.entity_id
_entity_poly.type
_entity_poly.pdbx_seq_one_letter_code
_entity_poly.pdbx_strand_id
1 'polypeptide(L)' 'MENISTILLAVVLFLIITLLWWKLTNRYVKKIHGKKMFNQWGTRMFYWTGSIMVSGLLTVFVLKLF' A
#
# COMPACT_ATOMS: atom_id res chain seq x y z
N MET A 1 -11.26 -14.82 20.93
CA MET A 1 -10.58 -15.59 19.86
C MET A 1 -10.82 -14.85 18.57
N GLU A 2 -9.76 -14.42 17.88
CA GLU A 2 -9.90 -13.78 16.58
C GLU A 2 -10.41 -14.82 15.59
N ASN A 3 -11.56 -14.55 14.97
CA ASN A 3 -12.09 -15.44 13.96
C ASN A 3 -11.17 -15.38 12.74
N ILE A 4 -10.76 -16.54 12.21
CA ILE A 4 -9.96 -16.65 10.99
C ILE A 4 -10.55 -15.80 9.86
N SER A 5 -11.88 -15.71 9.80
CA SER A 5 -12.65 -14.86 8.89
C SER A 5 -12.28 -13.38 8.97
N THR A 6 -12.08 -12.84 10.18
CA THR A 6 -11.73 -11.44 10.42
C THR A 6 -10.31 -11.15 9.94
N ILE A 7 -9.38 -12.06 10.19
CA ILE A 7 -7.99 -11.97 9.70
C ILE A 7 -7.97 -11.99 8.17
N LEU A 8 -8.74 -12.91 7.56
CA LEU A 8 -8.83 -13.02 6.11
C LEU A 8 -9.38 -11.73 5.48
N LEU A 9 -10.39 -11.12 6.11
CA LEU A 9 -10.97 -9.86 5.66
C LEU A 9 -9.97 -8.70 5.77
N ALA A 10 -9.20 -8.63 6.86
CA ALA A 10 -8.15 -7.64 7.04
C ALA A 10 -7.05 -7.75 5.96
N VAL A 11 -6.61 -8.97 5.65
CA VAL A 11 -5.60 -9.22 4.61
C VAL A 11 -6.12 -8.84 3.22
N VAL A 12 -7.35 -9.22 2.89
CA VAL A 12 -7.98 -8.85 1.61
C VAL A 12 -8.10 -7.33 1.49
N LEU A 13 -8.55 -6.66 2.56
CA LEU A 13 -8.70 -5.21 2.59
C LEU A 13 -7.34 -4.50 2.42
N PHE A 14 -6.30 -4.97 3.09
CA PHE A 14 -4.93 -4.47 2.94
C PHE A 14 -4.40 -4.61 1.51
N LEU A 15 -4.64 -5.76 0.87
CA LEU A 15 -4.24 -5.97 -0.52
C LEU A 15 -4.99 -5.04 -1.47
N ILE A 16 -6.30 -4.86 -1.29
CA ILE A 16 -7.12 -3.94 -2.09
C ILE A 16 -6.60 -2.51 -1.96
N ILE A 17 -6.38 -2.03 -0.73
CA ILE A 17 -5.86 -0.68 -0.47
C ILE A 17 -4.48 -0.50 -1.10
N THR A 18 -3.59 -1.49 -0.96
CA THR A 18 -2.24 -1.44 -1.54
C THR A 18 -2.29 -1.35 -3.06
N LEU A 19 -3.16 -2.11 -3.71
CA LEU A 19 -3.33 -2.08 -5.17
C LEU A 19 -3.94 -0.75 -5.65
N LEU A 20 -4.92 -0.21 -4.93
CA LEU A 20 -5.50 1.11 -5.21
C LEU A 20 -4.45 2.21 -5.06
N TRP A 21 -3.73 2.21 -3.94
CA TRP A 21 -2.64 3.14 -3.69
C TRP A 21 -1.61 3.07 -4.81
N TRP A 22 -1.15 1.87 -5.13
CA TRP A 22 -0.19 1.65 -6.22
C TRP A 22 -0.69 2.21 -7.54
N LYS A 23 -1.94 1.93 -7.92
CA LYS A 23 -2.50 2.43 -9.18
C LYS A 23 -2.55 3.96 -9.23
N LEU A 24 -2.87 4.61 -8.12
CA LEU A 24 -2.97 6.08 -8.01
C LEU A 24 -1.60 6.75 -7.99
N THR A 25 -0.68 6.28 -7.14
CA THR A 25 0.59 6.98 -6.87
C THR A 25 1.72 6.58 -7.81
N ASN A 26 1.72 5.37 -8.38
CA ASN A 26 2.85 4.88 -9.20
C ASN A 26 3.11 5.80 -10.40
N ARG A 27 2.06 6.30 -11.07
CA ARG A 27 2.22 7.21 -12.22
C ARG A 27 2.74 8.58 -11.79
N TYR A 28 2.27 9.09 -10.64
CA TYR A 28 2.69 10.37 -10.09
C TYR A 28 4.14 10.33 -9.59
N VAL A 29 4.52 9.30 -8.82
CA VAL A 29 5.88 9.13 -8.30
C VAL A 29 6.89 8.91 -9.43
N LYS A 30 6.53 8.15 -10.47
CA LYS A 30 7.35 8.02 -11.69
C LYS A 30 7.58 9.35 -12.41
N LYS A 31 6.59 10.24 -12.39
CA LYS A 31 6.69 11.58 -12.98
C LYS A 31 7.64 12.47 -12.17
N ILE A 32 7.57 12.42 -10.84
CA ILE A 32 8.42 13.24 -9.94
C ILE A 32 9.87 12.77 -9.97
N HIS A 33 10.11 11.48 -9.76
CA HIS A 33 11.48 10.96 -9.66
C HIS A 33 12.14 10.78 -11.04
N GLY A 34 11.35 10.83 -12.12
CA GLY A 34 11.82 10.49 -13.45
C GLY A 34 12.01 8.98 -13.63
N LYS A 35 11.86 8.53 -14.88
CA LYS A 35 11.83 7.11 -15.24
C LYS A 35 13.12 6.36 -14.86
N LYS A 36 14.27 7.06 -14.91
CA LYS A 36 15.61 6.51 -14.63
C LYS A 36 15.84 6.29 -13.13
N MET A 37 15.46 7.25 -12.29
CA MET A 37 15.61 7.15 -10.83
C MET A 37 14.58 6.21 -10.22
N PHE A 38 13.33 6.23 -10.69
CA PHE A 38 12.31 5.26 -10.25
C PHE A 38 12.64 3.82 -10.68
N ASN A 39 13.57 3.61 -11.62
CA ASN A 39 14.01 2.26 -11.95
C ASN A 39 15.11 1.73 -11.01
N GLN A 40 15.68 2.59 -10.16
CA GLN A 40 16.64 2.17 -9.15
C GLN A 40 15.93 1.40 -8.04
N TRP A 41 16.58 0.33 -7.60
CA TRP A 41 16.02 -0.59 -6.61
C TRP A 41 15.72 0.13 -5.28
N GLY A 42 16.60 1.04 -4.86
CA GLY A 42 16.42 1.86 -3.66
C GLY A 42 15.16 2.74 -3.71
N THR A 43 14.96 3.47 -4.81
CA THR A 43 13.76 4.32 -4.98
C THR A 43 12.47 3.51 -5.04
N ARG A 44 12.51 2.33 -5.68
CA ARG A 44 11.36 1.41 -5.69
C ARG A 44 11.05 0.86 -4.31
N MET A 45 12.06 0.43 -3.57
CA MET A 45 11.86 -0.05 -2.20
C MET A 45 11.32 1.06 -1.32
N PHE A 46 11.89 2.25 -1.36
CA PHE A 46 11.40 3.40 -0.59
C PHE A 46 9.92 3.66 -0.88
N TYR A 47 9.53 3.63 -2.16
CA TYR A 47 8.13 3.75 -2.57
C TYR A 47 7.25 2.61 -2.04
N TRP A 48 7.71 1.36 -2.10
CA TRP A 48 6.96 0.21 -1.59
C TRP A 48 6.83 0.21 -0.06
N THR A 49 7.87 0.58 0.67
CA THR A 49 7.84 0.73 2.13
C THR A 49 6.80 1.78 2.53
N GLY A 50 6.81 2.95 1.87
CA GLY A 50 5.78 3.97 2.09
C GLY A 50 4.38 3.49 1.71
N SER A 51 4.24 2.76 0.61
CA SER A 51 2.95 2.22 0.16
C SER A 51 2.38 1.21 1.17
N ILE A 52 3.22 0.30 1.69
CA ILE A 52 2.84 -0.67 2.72
C ILE A 52 2.44 0.04 4.01
N MET A 53 3.21 1.04 4.44
CA MET A 53 2.94 1.77 5.67
C MET A 53 1.61 2.53 5.62
N VAL A 54 1.37 3.26 4.52
CA VAL A 54 0.09 3.96 4.30
C VAL A 54 -1.06 2.98 4.19
N SER A 55 -0.89 1.87 3.46
CA SER A 55 -1.92 0.86 3.31
C SER A 55 -2.26 0.19 4.63
N GLY A 56 -1.27 -0.12 5.46
CA GLY A 56 -1.48 -0.69 6.79
C GLY A 56 -2.23 0.25 7.73
N LEU A 57 -1.84 1.54 7.75
CA LEU A 57 -2.55 2.57 8.51
C LEU A 57 -4.00 2.70 8.07
N LEU A 58 -4.26 2.73 6.76
CA LEU A 58 -5.62 2.76 6.21
C LEU A 58 -6.42 1.52 6.57
N THR A 59 -5.83 0.32 6.49
CA THR A 59 -6.50 -0.93 6.88
C THR A 59 -6.92 -0.90 8.34
N VAL A 60 -6.02 -0.51 9.25
CA VAL A 60 -6.34 -0.39 10.68
C VAL A 60 -7.43 0.66 10.92
N PHE A 61 -7.35 1.79 10.22
CA PHE A 61 -8.35 2.85 10.34
C PHE A 61 -9.74 2.38 9.89
N VAL A 62 -9.82 1.69 8.75
CA VAL A 62 -11.09 1.15 8.23
C VAL A 62 -11.66 0.07 9.15
N LEU A 63 -10.81 -0.84 9.65
CA LEU A 63 -11.25 -1.90 10.57
C LEU A 63 -11.72 -1.33 11.92
N LYS A 64 -11.16 -0.22 12.39
CA LYS A 64 -11.61 0.45 13.61
C LYS A 64 -12.95 1.19 13.43
N LEU A 65 -13.27 1.59 12.20
CA LEU A 65 -14.50 2.32 11.88
C LEU A 65 -15.72 1.39 11.77
N PHE A 66 -15.49 0.10 11.54
CA PHE A 66 -16.49 -0.96 11.39
C PHE A 66 -16.74 -1.66 12.73
#